data_AF-A0A9P9DSF6-F1
#
_entry.id   AF-A0A9P9DSF6-F1
#
_cell.length_a   1.000
_cell.length_b   1.000
_cell.length_c   1.000
_cell.angle_alpha   90.00
_cell.angle_beta   90.00
_cell.angle_gamma   90.00
#
_symmetry.space_group_name_H-M   'P 1'
#
loop_
_entity.id
_entity.type
_entity.pdbx_description
1 polymer ?
#
loop_
_entity_poly.entity_id
_entity_poly.type
_entity_poly.pdbx_seq_one_letter_code
_entity_poly.pdbx_strand_id
1 'polypeptide(L)'
;MTPGVLEAAVEELRETEIIGNNICAAPVSFGGDDNKWLYLPHSGKFDLSRGSSKKLTIRSDEKSQNHTGFIINPVKAVLIVVDMQNYFIHPIYRNHITGLAAVKPILKVIEQCRKTGIEIIWLNWGITEKDLHVMPPAVQRGFSKSLGWHIGLGAELPEGQGRCLFKGAWNTELYLPLQSVVEEQDSFFDKNRMSGLWSTNEPLHQHLLATGKQTLLFAGVNTDQCVLGTISDAYSYGWDCILLSDCSGTMTERGAQDLCEYNIAVNMGFVTDSRAFCKAQLS
;
A
#
# COMPACT_ATOMS: atom_id res chain seq x y z
N MET A 1 -36.32 -7.65 -33.12
CA MET A 1 -35.99 -6.30 -32.62
C MET A 1 -34.84 -5.78 -33.46
N THR A 2 -35.08 -4.70 -34.20
CA THR A 2 -34.19 -4.17 -35.24
C THR A 2 -33.01 -3.40 -34.62
N PRO A 3 -31.80 -3.42 -35.23
CA PRO A 3 -30.59 -2.80 -34.69
C PRO A 3 -30.69 -1.29 -34.40
N GLY A 4 -31.62 -0.56 -35.05
CA GLY A 4 -31.74 0.89 -34.92
C GLY A 4 -32.36 1.42 -33.62
N VAL A 5 -32.96 0.58 -32.78
CA VAL A 5 -33.54 1.04 -31.49
C VAL A 5 -32.47 1.20 -30.41
N LEU A 6 -31.38 0.43 -30.50
CA LEU A 6 -30.28 0.49 -29.54
C LEU A 6 -29.35 1.67 -29.83
N GLU A 7 -29.09 1.99 -31.09
CA GLU A 7 -28.29 3.17 -31.48
C GLU A 7 -28.98 4.48 -31.09
N ALA A 8 -30.31 4.60 -31.30
CA ALA A 8 -31.06 5.77 -30.88
C ALA A 8 -31.05 5.97 -29.34
N ALA A 9 -31.14 4.89 -28.56
CA ALA A 9 -31.04 4.95 -27.10
C ALA A 9 -29.62 5.28 -26.59
N VAL A 10 -28.58 4.90 -27.34
CA VAL A 10 -27.17 5.23 -27.02
C VAL A 10 -26.83 6.68 -27.41
N GLU A 11 -27.51 7.24 -28.40
CA GLU A 11 -27.34 8.63 -28.84
C GLU A 11 -28.13 9.60 -27.93
N GLU A 12 -29.33 9.23 -27.46
CA GLU A 12 -30.07 9.98 -26.43
C GLU A 12 -29.35 10.03 -25.06
N LEU A 13 -28.48 9.05 -24.76
CA LEU A 13 -27.65 9.07 -23.56
C LEU A 13 -26.38 9.93 -23.70
N ARG A 14 -26.05 10.44 -24.90
CA ARG A 14 -24.90 11.33 -25.13
C ARG A 14 -25.24 12.82 -25.08
N GLU A 15 -26.52 13.16 -25.05
CA GLU A 15 -27.02 14.54 -24.91
C GLU A 15 -27.68 14.78 -23.56
N THR A 16 -27.10 14.25 -22.48
CA THR A 16 -27.35 14.86 -21.16
C THR A 16 -26.57 16.16 -21.10
N GLU A 17 -27.24 17.23 -21.50
CA GLU A 17 -26.84 18.61 -21.28
C GLU A 17 -26.21 18.75 -19.89
N ILE A 18 -25.00 19.33 -19.87
CA ILE A 18 -24.37 19.82 -18.66
C ILE A 18 -25.25 20.97 -18.15
N ILE A 19 -26.23 20.63 -17.32
CA ILE A 19 -27.07 21.61 -16.64
C ILE A 19 -26.22 22.23 -15.53
N GLY A 20 -25.72 23.44 -15.79
CA GLY A 20 -25.21 24.36 -14.77
C GLY A 20 -23.70 24.27 -14.55
N ASN A 21 -22.97 25.22 -15.14
CA ASN A 21 -21.55 25.48 -14.88
C ASN A 21 -21.30 26.13 -13.50
N ASN A 22 -22.08 25.75 -12.48
CA ASN A 22 -21.81 26.12 -11.09
C ASN A 22 -20.71 25.18 -10.59
N ILE A 23 -19.46 25.51 -10.88
CA ILE A 23 -18.31 24.91 -10.20
C ILE A 23 -18.56 25.16 -8.71
N CYS A 24 -18.92 24.11 -7.97
CA CYS A 24 -19.14 24.21 -6.53
C CYS A 24 -17.88 24.82 -5.91
N ALA A 25 -17.96 26.04 -5.38
CA ALA A 25 -16.81 26.69 -4.76
C ALA A 25 -16.56 26.15 -3.34
N ALA A 26 -17.59 25.56 -2.74
CA ALA A 26 -17.52 25.01 -1.39
C ALA A 26 -16.81 23.64 -1.39
N PRO A 27 -16.07 23.31 -0.33
CA PRO A 27 -15.55 21.96 -0.12
C PRO A 27 -16.67 20.90 -0.16
N VAL A 28 -16.41 19.78 -0.84
CA VAL A 28 -17.33 18.64 -0.92
C VAL A 28 -16.89 17.57 0.06
N SER A 29 -17.78 17.15 0.96
CA SER A 29 -17.47 16.18 2.01
C SER A 29 -17.67 14.74 1.53
N PHE A 30 -16.75 13.86 1.92
CA PHE A 30 -16.84 12.40 1.76
C PHE A 30 -16.66 11.74 3.13
N GLY A 31 -17.43 10.69 3.43
CA GLY A 31 -17.35 9.96 4.70
C GLY A 31 -18.34 10.43 5.78
N GLY A 32 -18.33 9.73 6.92
CA GLY A 32 -19.23 9.95 8.06
C GLY A 32 -18.75 11.04 9.02
N ASP A 33 -19.49 11.29 10.10
CA ASP A 33 -19.29 12.47 10.96
C ASP A 33 -17.88 12.62 11.55
N ASP A 34 -17.28 11.52 12.00
CA ASP A 34 -15.97 11.49 12.65
C ASP A 34 -14.81 11.17 11.68
N ASN A 35 -15.11 10.88 10.41
CA ASN A 35 -14.11 10.46 9.42
C ASN A 35 -14.40 11.09 8.04
N LYS A 36 -14.08 12.38 7.90
CA LYS A 36 -14.35 13.17 6.69
C LYS A 36 -13.10 13.46 5.89
N TRP A 37 -13.21 13.26 4.57
CA TRP A 37 -12.35 13.93 3.59
C TRP A 37 -13.09 15.12 2.99
N LEU A 38 -12.34 16.12 2.58
CA LEU A 38 -12.87 17.26 1.84
C LEU A 38 -12.23 17.32 0.46
N TYR A 39 -13.02 17.19 -0.60
CA TYR A 39 -12.56 17.63 -1.92
C TYR A 39 -12.62 19.16 -1.98
N LEU A 40 -11.55 19.77 -2.46
CA LEU A 40 -11.36 21.22 -2.54
C LEU A 40 -11.40 21.67 -4.01
N PRO A 41 -12.56 22.11 -4.54
CA PRO A 41 -12.74 22.36 -5.97
C PRO A 41 -11.78 23.42 -6.54
N HIS A 42 -11.40 24.43 -5.75
CA HIS A 42 -10.47 25.48 -6.17
C HIS A 42 -9.06 24.97 -6.47
N SER A 43 -8.66 23.85 -5.86
CA SER A 43 -7.32 23.28 -6.04
C SER A 43 -7.35 21.93 -6.71
N GLY A 44 -8.52 21.28 -6.81
CA GLY A 44 -8.68 19.91 -7.26
C GLY A 44 -8.06 18.87 -6.32
N LYS A 45 -7.84 19.19 -5.03
CA LYS A 45 -7.20 18.27 -4.06
C LYS A 45 -8.20 17.68 -3.08
N PHE A 46 -7.87 16.51 -2.56
CA PHE A 46 -8.52 15.96 -1.37
C PHE A 46 -7.77 16.38 -0.09
N ASP A 47 -8.46 16.86 0.93
CA ASP A 47 -7.93 17.09 2.27
C ASP A 47 -8.38 15.95 3.20
N LEU A 48 -7.44 15.09 3.54
CA LEU A 48 -7.58 13.96 4.46
C LEU A 48 -7.04 14.31 5.86
N SER A 49 -6.51 15.53 6.04
CA SER A 49 -5.87 15.94 7.29
C SER A 49 -6.84 16.13 8.45
N ARG A 50 -8.16 16.07 8.18
CA ARG A 50 -9.25 16.25 9.16
C ARG A 50 -9.06 17.54 9.99
N GLY A 51 -8.66 18.61 9.32
CA GLY A 51 -8.46 19.93 9.92
C GLY A 51 -7.16 20.10 10.72
N SER A 52 -6.22 19.16 10.63
CA SER A 52 -4.92 19.27 11.29
C SER A 52 -4.21 20.58 10.96
N SER A 53 -3.55 21.16 11.97
CA SER A 53 -2.68 22.33 11.79
C SER A 53 -1.39 21.99 11.05
N LYS A 54 -0.87 20.76 11.21
CA LYS A 54 0.28 20.24 10.48
C LYS A 54 -0.21 19.48 9.26
N LYS A 55 0.14 19.95 8.07
CA LYS A 55 -0.32 19.42 6.78
C LYS A 55 0.86 19.11 5.89
N LEU A 56 0.83 17.94 5.25
CA LEU A 56 1.74 17.57 4.19
C LEU A 56 0.95 17.50 2.89
N THR A 57 1.28 18.37 1.93
CA THR A 57 0.58 18.47 0.65
C THR A 57 1.35 17.76 -0.45
N ILE A 58 0.75 16.71 -1.02
CA ILE A 58 1.28 15.91 -2.11
C ILE A 58 0.56 16.32 -3.40
N ARG A 59 1.33 16.58 -4.46
CA ARG A 59 0.78 16.92 -5.79
C ARG A 59 0.73 15.67 -6.65
N SER A 60 -0.32 15.53 -7.45
CA SER A 60 -0.46 14.49 -8.47
C SER A 60 -0.77 15.13 -9.82
N ASP A 61 -0.35 14.49 -10.90
CA ASP A 61 -0.68 14.95 -12.25
C ASP A 61 -2.15 14.59 -12.55
N GLU A 62 -2.97 15.59 -12.92
CA GLU A 62 -4.44 15.45 -13.08
C GLU A 62 -4.88 14.31 -14.02
N LYS A 63 -4.03 13.92 -14.97
CA LYS A 63 -4.42 13.16 -16.17
C LYS A 63 -4.84 11.72 -15.92
N SER A 64 -4.63 11.14 -14.74
CA SER A 64 -4.96 9.73 -14.47
C SER A 64 -5.92 9.47 -13.31
N GLN A 65 -6.20 10.45 -12.42
CA GLN A 65 -6.85 10.17 -11.13
C GLN A 65 -7.96 11.17 -10.72
N ASN A 66 -8.44 12.03 -11.63
CA ASN A 66 -9.51 13.00 -11.36
C ASN A 66 -9.24 13.97 -10.18
N HIS A 67 -7.97 14.14 -9.79
CA HIS A 67 -7.54 15.10 -8.75
C HIS A 67 -6.11 15.59 -9.01
N THR A 68 -5.74 16.73 -8.43
CA THR A 68 -4.38 17.32 -8.51
C THR A 68 -3.49 16.94 -7.32
N GLY A 69 -3.97 16.09 -6.43
CA GLY A 69 -3.24 15.61 -5.27
C GLY A 69 -4.07 15.57 -4.01
N PHE A 70 -3.40 15.45 -2.88
CA PHE A 70 -4.04 15.26 -1.59
C PHE A 70 -3.20 15.82 -0.44
N ILE A 71 -3.86 16.08 0.69
CA ILE A 71 -3.28 16.67 1.89
C ILE A 71 -3.50 15.71 3.05
N ILE A 72 -2.43 15.39 3.78
CA ILE A 72 -2.47 14.46 4.91
C ILE A 72 -1.96 15.13 6.19
N ASN A 73 -2.32 14.57 7.34
CA ASN A 73 -1.66 14.89 8.61
C ASN A 73 -0.47 13.94 8.80
N PRO A 74 0.79 14.42 8.72
CA PRO A 74 1.95 13.54 8.80
C PRO A 74 2.10 12.86 10.17
N VAL A 75 1.63 13.46 11.27
CA VAL A 75 1.70 12.86 12.62
C VAL A 75 0.78 11.63 12.73
N LYS A 76 -0.33 11.68 11.98
CA LYS A 76 -1.34 10.62 11.91
C LYS A 76 -1.12 9.67 10.73
N ALA A 77 -0.02 9.85 10.00
CA ALA A 77 0.38 8.97 8.92
C ALA A 77 1.47 7.98 9.38
N VAL A 78 1.56 6.87 8.66
CA VAL A 78 2.66 5.89 8.74
C VAL A 78 3.07 5.45 7.34
N LEU A 79 4.34 5.12 7.16
CA LEU A 79 4.86 4.36 6.03
C LEU A 79 4.94 2.89 6.42
N ILE A 80 4.26 2.01 5.70
CA ILE A 80 4.30 0.56 5.87
C ILE A 80 5.12 -0.01 4.71
N VAL A 81 6.32 -0.51 5.01
CA VAL A 81 7.19 -1.20 4.07
C VAL A 81 6.96 -2.70 4.20
N VAL A 82 6.36 -3.30 3.18
CA VAL A 82 5.86 -4.68 3.20
C VAL A 82 6.88 -5.64 2.58
N ASP A 83 7.27 -6.66 3.34
CA ASP A 83 7.98 -7.87 2.91
C ASP A 83 9.26 -7.62 2.08
N MET A 84 9.98 -6.53 2.36
CA MET A 84 11.29 -6.26 1.73
C MET A 84 12.40 -7.11 2.35
N GLN A 85 12.14 -8.40 2.48
CA GLN A 85 12.97 -9.40 3.14
C GLN A 85 13.82 -10.17 2.12
N ASN A 86 14.91 -10.78 2.58
CA ASN A 86 15.81 -11.57 1.76
C ASN A 86 15.05 -12.63 0.93
N TYR A 87 14.10 -13.36 1.53
CA TYR A 87 13.33 -14.40 0.84
C TYR A 87 12.62 -13.92 -0.43
N PHE A 88 12.16 -12.66 -0.45
CA PHE A 88 11.36 -12.12 -1.54
C PHE A 88 12.20 -11.41 -2.60
N ILE A 89 13.26 -10.69 -2.21
CA ILE A 89 13.98 -9.82 -3.13
C ILE A 89 15.47 -10.15 -3.30
N HIS A 90 16.06 -10.98 -2.44
CA HIS A 90 17.47 -11.31 -2.58
C HIS A 90 17.71 -12.16 -3.86
N PRO A 91 18.73 -11.84 -4.68
CA PRO A 91 18.99 -12.52 -5.96
C PRO A 91 19.20 -14.04 -5.86
N ILE A 92 19.56 -14.56 -4.69
CA ILE A 92 19.74 -16.01 -4.49
C ILE A 92 18.42 -16.79 -4.61
N TYR A 93 17.29 -16.15 -4.29
CA TYR A 93 15.98 -16.79 -4.39
C TYR A 93 15.35 -16.55 -5.75
N ARG A 94 15.49 -15.33 -6.27
CA ARG A 94 14.84 -14.89 -7.52
C ARG A 94 15.38 -13.56 -8.01
N ASN A 95 15.22 -13.32 -9.31
CA ASN A 95 15.49 -12.02 -9.93
C ASN A 95 14.24 -11.12 -9.86
N HIS A 96 13.92 -10.58 -8.68
CA HIS A 96 12.78 -9.69 -8.48
C HIS A 96 13.12 -8.26 -8.97
N ILE A 97 13.09 -8.05 -10.30
CA ILE A 97 13.57 -6.82 -10.94
C ILE A 97 12.86 -5.58 -10.41
N THR A 98 11.53 -5.62 -10.31
CA THR A 98 10.70 -4.47 -9.87
C THR A 98 10.85 -4.22 -8.38
N GLY A 99 10.92 -5.27 -7.55
CA GLY A 99 11.18 -5.16 -6.11
C GLY A 99 12.58 -4.58 -5.81
N LEU A 100 13.60 -5.00 -6.55
CA LEU A 100 14.95 -4.43 -6.45
C LEU A 100 14.97 -2.96 -6.91
N ALA A 101 14.23 -2.62 -7.96
CA ALA A 101 14.11 -1.24 -8.44
C ALA A 101 13.43 -0.32 -7.40
N ALA A 102 12.50 -0.85 -6.60
CA ALA A 102 11.78 -0.12 -5.55
C ALA A 102 12.65 0.26 -4.33
N VAL A 103 13.77 -0.43 -4.10
CA VAL A 103 14.64 -0.19 -2.93
C VAL A 103 15.10 1.28 -2.86
N LYS A 104 15.64 1.82 -3.95
CA LYS A 104 16.17 3.20 -3.95
C LYS A 104 15.09 4.28 -3.75
N PRO A 105 13.91 4.20 -4.39
CA PRO A 105 12.75 5.02 -4.06
C PRO A 105 12.34 4.92 -2.59
N ILE A 106 12.21 3.71 -2.04
CA ILE A 106 11.85 3.50 -0.62
C ILE A 106 12.81 4.23 0.31
N LEU A 107 14.12 4.14 0.08
CA LEU A 107 15.12 4.82 0.92
C LEU A 107 14.93 6.35 0.95
N LYS A 108 14.55 6.96 -0.17
CA LYS A 108 14.26 8.41 -0.23
C LYS A 108 12.98 8.76 0.51
N VAL A 109 11.95 7.91 0.37
CA VAL A 109 10.68 8.09 1.07
C VAL A 109 10.87 7.96 2.58
N ILE A 110 11.65 6.98 3.05
CA ILE A 110 12.03 6.83 4.46
C ILE A 110 12.67 8.12 4.99
N GLU A 111 13.63 8.69 4.26
CA GLU A 111 14.26 9.95 4.65
C GLU A 111 13.24 11.10 4.77
N GLN A 112 12.32 11.20 3.81
CA GLN A 112 11.26 12.22 3.84
C GLN A 112 10.25 11.99 4.98
N CYS A 113 9.89 10.74 5.26
CA CYS A 113 9.02 10.38 6.37
C CYS A 113 9.64 10.84 7.69
N ARG A 114 10.94 10.57 7.91
CA ARG A 114 11.67 11.04 9.10
C ARG A 114 11.65 12.55 9.25
N LYS A 115 11.93 13.29 8.16
CA LYS A 115 11.90 14.77 8.16
C LYS A 115 10.53 15.35 8.49
N THR A 116 9.46 14.67 8.08
CA THR A 116 8.08 15.14 8.25
C THR A 116 7.41 14.62 9.53
N GLY A 117 8.03 13.64 10.20
CA GLY A 117 7.53 13.00 11.42
C GLY A 117 6.51 11.90 11.14
N ILE A 118 6.55 11.30 9.95
CA ILE A 118 5.78 10.10 9.60
C ILE A 118 6.53 8.88 10.14
N GLU A 119 5.83 8.05 10.89
CA GLU A 119 6.39 6.83 11.47
C GLU A 119 6.67 5.78 10.38
N ILE A 120 7.73 4.99 10.57
CA ILE A 120 8.09 3.90 9.68
C ILE A 120 7.75 2.57 10.35
N ILE A 121 7.03 1.73 9.63
CA ILE A 121 6.61 0.40 10.02
C ILE A 121 7.18 -0.61 9.01
N TRP A 122 7.90 -1.60 9.51
CA TRP A 122 8.36 -2.76 8.76
C TRP A 122 7.38 -3.91 9.00
N LEU A 123 6.60 -4.26 7.98
CA LEU A 123 5.62 -5.34 8.04
C LEU A 123 6.13 -6.53 7.24
N ASN A 124 6.46 -7.63 7.90
CA ASN A 124 7.24 -8.71 7.33
C ASN A 124 6.65 -10.09 7.63
N TRP A 125 6.85 -11.07 6.76
CA TRP A 125 6.58 -12.46 7.10
C TRP A 125 7.50 -12.93 8.22
N GLY A 126 6.93 -13.49 9.28
CA GLY A 126 7.67 -14.03 10.42
C GLY A 126 6.81 -15.03 11.17
N ILE A 127 6.68 -16.24 10.63
CA ILE A 127 5.80 -17.25 11.21
C ILE A 127 6.47 -18.00 12.37
N THR A 128 5.64 -18.49 13.27
CA THR A 128 6.00 -19.41 14.36
C THR A 128 5.47 -20.81 14.08
N GLU A 129 5.82 -21.78 14.93
CA GLU A 129 5.22 -23.12 14.86
C GLU A 129 3.70 -23.08 15.03
N LYS A 130 3.21 -22.23 15.95
CA LYS A 130 1.78 -22.06 16.16
C LYS A 130 1.09 -21.59 14.88
N ASP A 131 1.68 -20.62 14.19
CA ASP A 131 1.14 -20.11 12.93
C ASP A 131 1.11 -21.18 11.85
N LEU A 132 2.19 -21.97 11.73
CA LEU A 132 2.28 -23.05 10.75
C LEU A 132 1.20 -24.12 10.99
N HIS A 133 0.96 -24.49 12.25
CA HIS A 133 -0.06 -25.47 12.63
C HIS A 133 -1.49 -25.05 12.28
N VAL A 134 -1.79 -23.75 12.34
CA VAL A 134 -3.13 -23.20 12.04
C VAL A 134 -3.21 -22.51 10.68
N MET A 135 -2.18 -22.67 9.84
CA MET A 135 -2.09 -22.01 8.55
C MET A 135 -3.16 -22.54 7.59
N PRO A 136 -3.95 -21.67 6.92
CA PRO A 136 -4.93 -22.10 5.95
C PRO A 136 -4.27 -22.85 4.79
N PRO A 137 -4.88 -23.94 4.30
CA PRO A 137 -4.33 -24.74 3.20
C PRO A 137 -4.03 -23.93 1.94
N ALA A 138 -4.85 -22.92 1.63
CA ALA A 138 -4.64 -22.06 0.46
C ALA A 138 -3.35 -21.24 0.56
N VAL A 139 -3.02 -20.75 1.77
CA VAL A 139 -1.76 -20.03 2.03
C VAL A 139 -0.58 -20.99 1.91
N GLN A 140 -0.64 -22.15 2.59
CA GLN A 140 0.41 -23.17 2.50
C GLN A 140 0.66 -23.61 1.05
N ARG A 141 -0.42 -23.84 0.28
CA ARG A 141 -0.35 -24.21 -1.14
C ARG A 141 0.38 -23.16 -1.96
N GLY A 142 0.11 -21.88 -1.71
CA GLY A 142 0.78 -20.77 -2.38
C GLY A 142 2.29 -20.75 -2.19
N PHE A 143 2.80 -21.38 -1.12
CA PHE A 143 4.23 -21.47 -0.82
C PHE A 143 4.82 -22.88 -1.04
N SER A 144 4.11 -23.83 -1.63
CA SER A 144 4.56 -25.23 -1.73
C SER A 144 5.43 -25.54 -2.96
N LYS A 145 6.55 -26.27 -2.76
CA LYS A 145 7.53 -26.59 -3.81
C LYS A 145 7.10 -27.69 -4.73
N SER A 146 6.43 -28.69 -4.15
CA SER A 146 5.93 -29.86 -4.89
C SER A 146 4.86 -29.49 -5.92
N LEU A 147 4.39 -28.24 -5.90
CA LEU A 147 3.43 -27.68 -6.84
C LEU A 147 3.97 -26.44 -7.60
N GLY A 148 5.23 -26.00 -7.38
CA GLY A 148 5.79 -24.80 -8.02
C GLY A 148 6.91 -24.05 -7.28
N TRP A 149 6.99 -22.72 -7.49
CA TRP A 149 8.13 -21.80 -7.27
C TRP A 149 8.66 -21.59 -5.81
N HIS A 150 8.12 -22.25 -4.78
CA HIS A 150 8.39 -21.88 -3.36
C HIS A 150 8.79 -23.07 -2.49
N ILE A 151 9.66 -22.94 -1.48
CA ILE A 151 10.26 -24.10 -0.79
C ILE A 151 9.35 -24.77 0.28
N GLY A 152 8.15 -24.26 0.50
CA GLY A 152 7.23 -24.68 1.57
C GLY A 152 7.45 -23.85 2.83
N LEU A 153 6.37 -23.38 3.46
CA LEU A 153 6.48 -22.65 4.74
C LEU A 153 7.07 -23.58 5.81
N GLY A 154 8.07 -23.07 6.54
CA GLY A 154 8.73 -23.80 7.63
C GLY A 154 9.72 -24.89 7.22
N ALA A 155 9.91 -25.13 5.92
CA ALA A 155 10.95 -26.04 5.43
C ALA A 155 12.36 -25.46 5.66
N GLU A 156 13.33 -26.31 5.96
CA GLU A 156 14.73 -25.90 6.08
C GLU A 156 15.28 -25.45 4.72
N LEU A 157 15.81 -24.23 4.67
CA LEU A 157 16.47 -23.69 3.49
C LEU A 157 17.97 -24.03 3.51
N PRO A 158 18.62 -24.13 2.33
CA PRO A 158 20.04 -24.49 2.25
C PRO A 158 20.96 -23.50 2.97
N GLU A 159 22.21 -23.92 3.18
CA GLU A 159 23.34 -23.03 3.49
C GLU A 159 23.11 -22.10 4.70
N GLY A 160 22.39 -22.59 5.71
CA GLY A 160 22.16 -21.84 6.95
C GLY A 160 21.18 -20.67 6.83
N GLN A 161 20.42 -20.59 5.73
CA GLN A 161 19.39 -19.55 5.52
C GLN A 161 18.19 -19.65 6.49
N GLY A 162 18.14 -20.74 7.27
CA GLY A 162 17.11 -21.04 8.26
C GLY A 162 15.80 -21.53 7.66
N ARG A 163 14.78 -21.69 8.50
CA ARG A 163 13.47 -22.17 8.05
C ARG A 163 12.73 -21.11 7.25
N CYS A 164 12.11 -21.54 6.16
CA CYS A 164 11.39 -20.68 5.23
C CYS A 164 10.31 -19.86 5.95
N LEU A 165 10.51 -18.54 5.92
CA LEU A 165 9.66 -17.49 6.51
C LEU A 165 9.46 -17.60 8.03
N PHE A 166 10.27 -18.39 8.73
CA PHE A 166 10.22 -18.49 10.19
C PHE A 166 10.94 -17.32 10.85
N LYS A 167 10.32 -16.79 11.90
CA LYS A 167 10.86 -15.66 12.66
C LYS A 167 12.30 -15.92 13.13
N GLY A 168 13.17 -14.95 12.88
CA GLY A 168 14.58 -15.00 13.27
C GLY A 168 15.48 -15.77 12.30
N ALA A 169 14.95 -16.29 11.20
CA ALA A 169 15.76 -16.85 10.12
C ALA A 169 16.31 -15.74 9.23
N TRP A 170 17.51 -15.95 8.66
CA TRP A 170 18.13 -14.99 7.74
C TRP A 170 17.24 -14.62 6.55
N ASN A 171 16.48 -15.60 6.03
CA ASN A 171 15.55 -15.35 4.92
C ASN A 171 14.41 -14.37 5.28
N THR A 172 14.12 -14.18 6.58
CA THR A 172 13.16 -13.19 7.09
C THR A 172 13.77 -11.85 7.45
N GLU A 173 15.09 -11.70 7.40
CA GLU A 173 15.71 -10.41 7.62
C GLU A 173 15.42 -9.47 6.45
N LEU A 174 15.38 -8.16 6.74
CA LEU A 174 15.32 -7.13 5.70
C LEU A 174 16.49 -7.29 4.74
N TYR A 175 16.24 -7.02 3.46
CA TYR A 175 17.31 -6.96 2.48
C TYR A 175 18.31 -5.86 2.85
N LEU A 176 19.59 -6.18 2.77
CA LEU A 176 20.68 -5.41 3.39
C LEU A 176 20.61 -3.87 3.19
N PRO A 177 20.32 -3.32 2.00
CA PRO A 177 20.23 -1.87 1.82
C PRO A 177 19.12 -1.19 2.63
N LEU A 178 18.05 -1.90 2.98
CA LEU A 178 16.96 -1.39 3.82
C LEU A 178 17.25 -1.62 5.30
N GLN A 179 17.89 -2.73 5.63
CA GLN A 179 18.36 -3.00 6.99
C GLN A 179 19.32 -1.91 7.49
N SER A 180 20.17 -1.37 6.62
CA SER A 180 21.18 -0.35 6.99
C SER A 180 20.59 1.01 7.35
N VAL A 181 19.32 1.28 7.04
CA VAL A 181 18.65 2.53 7.38
C VAL A 181 17.68 2.39 8.54
N VAL A 182 17.49 1.20 9.11
CA VAL A 182 16.62 1.00 10.28
C VAL A 182 17.11 1.86 11.45
N GLU A 183 16.18 2.53 12.12
CA GLU A 183 16.44 3.29 13.34
C GLU A 183 15.63 2.73 14.53
N GLU A 184 16.04 3.04 15.76
CA GLU A 184 15.46 2.47 16.98
C GLU A 184 13.95 2.78 17.15
N GLN A 185 13.50 3.91 16.60
CA GLN A 185 12.10 4.32 16.64
C GLN A 185 11.21 3.65 15.59
N ASP A 186 11.79 2.89 14.65
CA ASP A 186 11.00 2.18 13.64
C ASP A 186 10.27 1.00 14.29
N SER A 187 9.02 0.77 13.90
CA SER A 187 8.19 -0.33 14.42
C SER A 187 8.33 -1.57 13.53
N PHE A 188 8.38 -2.75 14.14
CA PHE A 188 8.46 -4.03 13.42
C PHE A 188 7.27 -4.93 13.79
N PHE A 189 6.57 -5.42 12.77
CA PHE A 189 5.47 -6.37 12.95
C PHE A 189 5.63 -7.57 12.04
N ASP A 190 5.59 -8.75 12.65
CA ASP A 190 5.52 -10.01 11.92
C ASP A 190 4.06 -10.28 11.52
N LYS A 191 3.84 -10.74 10.30
CA LYS A 191 2.57 -11.28 9.82
C LYS A 191 2.71 -12.75 9.45
N ASN A 192 1.58 -13.44 9.53
CA ASN A 192 1.44 -14.86 9.21
C ASN A 192 0.48 -15.12 8.04
N ARG A 193 0.02 -14.08 7.36
CA ARG A 193 -0.83 -14.11 6.17
C ARG A 193 -0.29 -13.12 5.13
N MET A 194 -0.96 -13.08 3.97
CA MET A 194 -0.64 -12.11 2.92
C MET A 194 -0.79 -10.68 3.43
N SER A 195 -1.95 -10.38 4.04
CA SER A 195 -2.22 -9.11 4.71
C SER A 195 -1.68 -9.12 6.15
N GLY A 196 -1.16 -7.98 6.60
CA GLY A 196 -0.85 -7.75 8.03
C GLY A 196 -2.04 -7.25 8.86
N LEU A 197 -3.22 -7.12 8.25
CA LEU A 197 -4.43 -6.55 8.85
C LEU A 197 -5.64 -7.50 8.77
N TRP A 198 -5.42 -8.77 8.43
CA TRP A 198 -6.48 -9.75 8.23
C TRP A 198 -7.32 -10.05 9.49
N SER A 199 -6.85 -9.64 10.67
CA SER A 199 -7.57 -9.75 11.94
C SER A 199 -7.32 -8.52 12.81
N THR A 200 -8.32 -8.15 13.62
CA THR A 200 -8.18 -7.12 14.66
C THR A 200 -7.19 -7.48 15.76
N ASN A 201 -6.81 -8.75 15.85
CA ASN A 201 -5.78 -9.24 16.78
C ASN A 201 -4.35 -9.12 16.24
N GLU A 202 -4.17 -8.71 14.98
CA GLU A 202 -2.83 -8.54 14.43
C GLU A 202 -2.10 -7.37 15.13
N PRO A 203 -0.81 -7.52 15.44
CA PRO A 203 -0.05 -6.48 16.15
C PRO A 203 -0.07 -5.12 15.44
N LEU A 204 0.01 -5.12 14.10
CA LEU A 204 -0.11 -3.91 13.29
C LEU A 204 -1.47 -3.24 13.49
N HIS A 205 -2.56 -4.00 13.43
CA HIS A 205 -3.91 -3.46 13.61
C HIS A 205 -4.07 -2.81 14.99
N GLN A 206 -3.60 -3.49 16.04
CA GLN A 206 -3.66 -2.97 17.41
C GLN A 206 -2.84 -1.68 17.57
N HIS A 207 -1.65 -1.64 16.97
CA HIS A 207 -0.78 -0.46 17.00
C HIS A 207 -1.41 0.75 16.30
N LEU A 208 -1.96 0.56 15.09
CA LEU A 208 -2.60 1.64 14.32
C LEU A 208 -3.78 2.24 15.07
N LEU A 209 -4.59 1.42 15.74
CA LEU A 209 -5.68 1.89 16.60
C LEU A 209 -5.17 2.61 17.85
N ALA A 210 -4.22 2.01 18.57
CA ALA A 210 -3.69 2.55 19.83
C ALA A 210 -3.00 3.92 19.63
N THR A 211 -2.32 4.10 18.50
CA THR A 211 -1.64 5.37 18.14
C THR A 211 -2.55 6.31 17.34
N GLY A 212 -3.78 5.87 17.05
CA GLY A 212 -4.81 6.61 16.35
C GLY A 212 -4.37 7.08 14.97
N LYS A 213 -3.68 6.22 14.21
CA LYS A 213 -3.24 6.50 12.83
C LYS A 213 -4.43 6.46 11.89
N GLN A 214 -4.38 7.31 10.87
CA GLN A 214 -5.47 7.54 9.93
C GLN A 214 -5.06 7.30 8.49
N THR A 215 -3.81 7.64 8.14
CA THR A 215 -3.29 7.53 6.77
C THR A 215 -2.16 6.51 6.70
N LEU A 216 -2.26 5.55 5.79
CA LEU A 216 -1.26 4.51 5.59
C LEU A 216 -0.65 4.65 4.19
N LEU A 217 0.65 4.94 4.14
CA LEU A 217 1.46 4.93 2.93
C LEU A 217 2.03 3.53 2.74
N PHE A 218 1.87 2.94 1.56
CA PHE A 218 2.29 1.57 1.28
C PHE A 218 3.45 1.53 0.28
N ALA A 219 4.42 0.70 0.61
CA ALA A 219 5.56 0.35 -0.23
C ALA A 219 5.90 -1.14 -0.04
N GLY A 220 6.71 -1.69 -0.94
CA GLY A 220 7.27 -3.03 -0.82
C GLY A 220 6.72 -4.04 -1.82
N VAL A 221 6.72 -5.32 -1.45
CA VAL A 221 6.45 -6.42 -2.40
C VAL A 221 5.48 -7.46 -1.83
N ASN A 222 4.74 -8.21 -2.64
CA ASN A 222 4.43 -7.92 -4.04
C ASN A 222 3.23 -6.96 -4.12
N THR A 223 3.24 -6.03 -5.09
CA THR A 223 2.17 -5.04 -5.29
C THR A 223 0.77 -5.67 -5.33
N ASP A 224 0.59 -6.74 -6.07
CA ASP A 224 -0.69 -7.44 -6.30
C ASP A 224 -1.02 -8.51 -5.25
N GLN A 225 -0.16 -8.72 -4.25
CA GLN A 225 -0.34 -9.77 -3.23
C GLN A 225 -0.34 -9.18 -1.82
N CYS A 226 0.81 -9.15 -1.14
CA CYS A 226 0.87 -8.74 0.27
C CYS A 226 0.58 -7.24 0.44
N VAL A 227 1.02 -6.40 -0.50
CA VAL A 227 0.72 -4.96 -0.52
C VAL A 227 -0.78 -4.75 -0.75
N LEU A 228 -1.33 -5.25 -1.87
CA LEU A 228 -2.77 -5.13 -2.16
C LEU A 228 -3.66 -5.77 -1.09
N GLY A 229 -3.28 -6.93 -0.56
CA GLY A 229 -4.02 -7.60 0.50
C GLY A 229 -4.09 -6.76 1.77
N THR A 230 -2.96 -6.16 2.18
CA THR A 230 -2.93 -5.25 3.33
C THR A 230 -3.72 -3.98 3.06
N ILE A 231 -3.63 -3.41 1.85
CA ILE A 231 -4.44 -2.25 1.43
C ILE A 231 -5.93 -2.58 1.45
N SER A 232 -6.32 -3.76 0.98
CA SER A 232 -7.74 -4.15 0.88
C SER A 232 -8.39 -4.27 2.25
N ASP A 233 -7.68 -4.87 3.22
CA ASP A 233 -8.13 -4.90 4.61
C ASP A 233 -8.10 -3.50 5.22
N ALA A 234 -7.03 -2.73 5.00
CA ALA A 234 -6.91 -1.37 5.54
C ALA A 234 -8.07 -0.46 5.07
N TYR A 235 -8.36 -0.48 3.78
CA TYR A 235 -9.49 0.21 3.17
C TYR A 235 -10.81 -0.22 3.81
N SER A 236 -11.00 -1.53 3.99
CA SER A 236 -12.24 -2.08 4.57
C SER A 236 -12.45 -1.68 6.03
N TYR A 237 -11.36 -1.53 6.80
CA TYR A 237 -11.39 -1.01 8.17
C TYR A 237 -11.47 0.53 8.24
N GLY A 238 -11.36 1.23 7.11
CA GLY A 238 -11.59 2.68 6.99
C GLY A 238 -10.35 3.57 7.13
N TRP A 239 -9.14 3.02 6.97
CA TRP A 239 -7.92 3.82 6.87
C TRP A 239 -7.74 4.44 5.48
N ASP A 240 -7.13 5.61 5.43
CA ASP A 240 -6.80 6.27 4.16
C ASP A 240 -5.59 5.57 3.54
N CYS A 241 -5.80 4.91 2.41
CA CYS A 241 -4.75 4.12 1.76
C CYS A 241 -4.09 4.90 0.63
N ILE A 242 -2.75 4.95 0.65
CA ILE A 242 -1.95 5.61 -0.38
C ILE A 242 -0.83 4.66 -0.82
N LEU A 243 -0.86 4.21 -2.07
CA LEU A 243 0.23 3.41 -2.64
C LEU A 243 1.31 4.33 -3.24
N LEU A 244 2.57 4.02 -2.94
CA LEU A 244 3.74 4.59 -3.61
C LEU A 244 4.16 3.65 -4.74
N SER A 245 3.77 3.96 -5.97
CA SER A 245 3.83 3.04 -7.13
C SER A 245 5.25 2.57 -7.42
N ASP A 246 6.21 3.50 -7.54
CA ASP A 246 7.62 3.21 -7.79
C ASP A 246 8.39 2.69 -6.55
N CYS A 247 7.73 2.68 -5.39
CA CYS A 247 8.23 2.06 -4.17
C CYS A 247 7.65 0.66 -3.95
N SER A 248 6.90 0.13 -4.93
CA SER A 248 6.32 -1.20 -4.88
C SER A 248 6.61 -1.97 -6.16
N GLY A 249 6.68 -3.29 -6.07
CA GLY A 249 6.93 -4.13 -7.24
C GLY A 249 6.29 -5.49 -7.16
N THR A 250 5.88 -6.02 -8.32
CA THR A 250 5.48 -7.42 -8.44
C THR A 250 6.23 -8.12 -9.57
N MET A 251 6.41 -9.44 -9.41
CA MET A 251 6.86 -10.34 -10.48
C MET A 251 5.68 -10.97 -11.22
N THR A 252 4.45 -10.78 -10.75
CA THR A 252 3.28 -11.24 -11.49
C THR A 252 3.22 -10.45 -12.80
N GLU A 253 3.35 -11.16 -13.91
CA GLU A 253 3.19 -10.59 -15.25
C GLU A 253 1.70 -10.23 -15.50
N ARG A 254 1.28 -10.13 -16.77
CA ARG A 254 -0.15 -9.97 -17.15
C ARG A 254 -0.77 -8.63 -16.73
N GLY A 255 0.05 -7.58 -16.63
CA GLY A 255 -0.42 -6.24 -16.24
C GLY A 255 -0.84 -6.13 -14.78
N ALA A 256 -0.35 -7.02 -13.90
CA ALA A 256 -0.75 -7.05 -12.50
C ALA A 256 -0.43 -5.75 -11.74
N GLN A 257 0.72 -5.12 -12.04
CA GLN A 257 1.08 -3.82 -11.47
C GLN A 257 0.03 -2.76 -11.84
N ASP A 258 -0.21 -2.56 -13.14
CA ASP A 258 -1.13 -1.53 -13.66
C ASP A 258 -2.57 -1.75 -13.16
N LEU A 259 -3.05 -3.00 -13.15
CA LEU A 259 -4.38 -3.33 -12.66
C LEU A 259 -4.51 -3.06 -11.16
N CYS A 260 -3.47 -3.40 -10.39
CA CYS A 260 -3.45 -3.14 -8.95
C CYS A 260 -3.47 -1.64 -8.67
N GLU A 261 -2.60 -0.87 -9.32
CA GLU A 261 -2.55 0.59 -9.19
C GLU A 261 -3.88 1.24 -9.60
N TYR A 262 -4.48 0.79 -10.71
CA TYR A 262 -5.79 1.27 -11.15
C TYR A 262 -6.87 1.03 -10.09
N ASN A 263 -6.96 -0.19 -9.57
CA ASN A 263 -7.96 -0.52 -8.55
C ASN A 263 -7.78 0.31 -7.28
N ILE A 264 -6.53 0.53 -6.87
CA ILE A 264 -6.22 1.33 -5.68
C ILE A 264 -6.61 2.79 -5.93
N ALA A 265 -6.17 3.38 -7.04
CA ALA A 265 -6.42 4.79 -7.36
C ALA A 265 -7.92 5.10 -7.55
N VAL A 266 -8.69 4.16 -8.08
CA VAL A 266 -10.10 4.39 -8.42
C VAL A 266 -11.03 4.02 -7.27
N ASN A 267 -10.72 2.96 -6.51
CA ASN A 267 -11.70 2.37 -5.58
C ASN A 267 -11.25 2.33 -4.11
N MET A 268 -9.95 2.31 -3.82
CA MET A 268 -9.47 2.02 -2.44
C MET A 268 -8.75 3.21 -1.78
N GLY A 269 -8.34 4.21 -2.55
CA GLY A 269 -7.60 5.35 -2.04
C GLY A 269 -6.85 6.08 -3.15
N PHE A 270 -5.56 6.31 -2.95
CA PHE A 270 -4.74 7.13 -3.84
C PHE A 270 -3.48 6.39 -4.29
N VAL A 271 -2.95 6.77 -5.45
CA VAL A 271 -1.64 6.32 -5.94
C VAL A 271 -0.78 7.54 -6.25
N THR A 272 0.45 7.54 -5.75
CA THR A 272 1.46 8.55 -6.09
C THR A 272 2.82 7.89 -6.25
N ASP A 273 3.86 8.66 -6.56
CA ASP A 273 5.23 8.15 -6.68
C ASP A 273 6.16 8.80 -5.64
N SER A 274 7.35 8.21 -5.47
CA SER A 274 8.36 8.71 -4.54
C SER A 274 8.80 10.15 -4.85
N ARG A 275 8.77 10.56 -6.13
CA ARG A 275 9.20 11.88 -6.56
C ARG A 275 8.21 12.95 -6.11
N ALA A 276 6.91 12.72 -6.28
CA ALA A 276 5.84 13.59 -5.84
C ALA A 276 5.80 13.66 -4.31
N PHE A 277 5.91 12.51 -3.64
CA PHE A 277 5.94 12.44 -2.19
C PHE A 277 7.15 13.16 -1.58
N CYS A 278 8.36 12.97 -2.13
CA CYS A 278 9.56 13.67 -1.65
C CYS A 278 9.54 15.18 -1.92
N LYS A 279 8.69 15.65 -2.83
CA LYS A 279 8.46 17.09 -3.09
C LYS A 279 7.30 17.67 -2.29
N ALA A 280 6.68 16.87 -1.42
CA ALA A 280 5.54 17.32 -0.65
C ALA A 280 5.88 18.52 0.25
N GLN A 281 4.94 19.46 0.33
CA GLN A 281 5.11 20.71 1.04
C GLN A 281 4.52 20.57 2.44
N LEU A 282 5.35 20.75 3.46
CA LEU A 282 4.92 20.80 4.85
C LEU A 282 4.49 22.24 5.19
N SER A 283 3.31 22.38 5.79
CA SER A 283 2.74 23.65 6.28
C SER A 283 2.08 23.48 7.63
#